data_AF-A0A173V0L1-F1
#
_entry.id   AF-A0A173V0L1-F1
#
_cell.length_a   1.000
_cell.length_b   1.000
_cell.length_c   1.000
_cell.angle_alpha   90.00
_cell.angle_beta   90.00
_cell.angle_gamma   90.00
#
_symmetry.space_group_name_H-M   'P 1'
#
loop_
_entity.id
_entity.type
_entity.pdbx_description
1 polymer ?
#
loop_
_entity_poly.entity_id
_entity_poly.type
_entity_poly.pdbx_seq_one_letter_code
_entity_poly.pdbx_strand_id
1 'polypeptide(L)' 'MNEFKQIEYIKYCSSVNDQCDYYAVYQRIFQCGGNPNQGKLVNFKCSNSNNCPTEQCPIYKTIPQLIDW' A
#
# COMPACT_ATOMS: atom_id res chain seq x y z
N MET A 1 0.20 13.40 -18.13
CA MET A 1 0.50 11.97 -17.88
C MET A 1 0.27 11.71 -16.40
N ASN A 2 -0.27 10.54 -16.03
CA ASN A 2 -0.43 10.17 -14.63
C ASN A 2 0.91 9.65 -14.09
N GLU A 3 1.35 10.15 -12.93
CA GLU A 3 2.57 9.68 -12.26
C GLU A 3 2.20 8.63 -11.21
N PHE A 4 2.99 7.57 -11.13
CA PHE A 4 2.80 6.45 -10.21
C PHE A 4 4.05 6.23 -9.36
N LYS A 5 3.86 5.90 -8.07
CA LYS A 5 4.92 5.54 -7.13
C LYS A 5 4.56 4.19 -6.51
N GLN A 6 5.52 3.27 -6.48
CA GLN A 6 5.40 2.01 -5.77
C GLN A 6 6.20 2.10 -4.47
N ILE A 7 5.58 1.71 -3.36
CA ILE A 7 6.23 1.63 -2.05
C ILE A 7 6.12 0.21 -1.54
N GLU A 8 7.23 -0.34 -1.08
CA GLU A 8 7.30 -1.62 -0.40
C GLU A 8 7.07 -1.43 1.08
N TYR A 9 6.25 -2.29 1.65
CA TYR A 9 5.96 -2.34 3.07
C TYR A 9 6.14 -3.76 3.58
N ILE A 10 6.63 -3.87 4.82
CA ILE A 10 6.79 -5.13 5.53
C ILE A 10 5.91 -5.07 6.77
N LYS A 11 5.12 -6.11 6.99
CA LYS A 11 4.26 -6.23 8.17
C LYS A 11 4.35 -7.64 8.74
N TYR A 12 4.56 -7.76 10.04
CA TYR A 12 4.49 -9.06 10.70
C TYR A 12 3.04 -9.56 10.77
N CYS A 13 2.85 -10.83 10.45
CA CYS A 13 1.56 -11.48 10.44
C CYS A 13 1.52 -12.65 11.43
N SER A 14 0.87 -12.43 12.58
CA SER A 14 0.82 -13.42 13.66
C SER A 14 0.12 -14.72 13.28
N SER A 15 -0.91 -14.67 12.43
CA SER A 15 -1.68 -15.85 12.02
C SER A 15 -0.86 -16.89 11.24
N VAL A 16 0.18 -16.44 10.52
CA VAL A 16 1.11 -17.31 9.78
C VAL A 16 2.50 -17.36 10.44
N ASN A 17 2.70 -16.61 11.52
CA ASN A 17 3.97 -16.44 12.22
C ASN A 17 5.14 -16.05 11.28
N ASP A 18 4.87 -15.15 10.33
CA ASP A 18 5.84 -14.76 9.30
C ASP A 18 5.73 -13.26 8.95
N GLN A 19 6.74 -12.72 8.29
CA GLN A 19 6.71 -11.36 7.74
C GLN A 19 6.04 -11.35 6.36
N CYS A 20 5.30 -10.27 6.14
CA CYS A 20 4.54 -10.04 4.94
C CYS A 20 4.98 -8.79 4.21
N ASP A 21 5.68 -9.00 3.11
CA ASP A 21 6.04 -7.99 2.13
C ASP A 21 4.91 -7.78 1.11
N TYR A 22 4.55 -6.52 0.93
CA TYR A 22 3.57 -6.10 -0.06
C TYR A 22 3.95 -4.77 -0.69
N TYR A 23 3.57 -4.61 -1.96
CA TYR A 23 3.73 -3.39 -2.72
C TYR A 23 2.41 -2.65 -2.78
N ALA A 24 2.44 -1.36 -2.45
CA ALA A 24 1.33 -0.45 -2.67
C ALA A 24 1.68 0.50 -3.82
N VAL A 25 0.75 0.66 -4.76
CA VAL A 25 0.88 1.56 -5.90
C VAL A 25 -0.01 2.77 -5.66
N TYR A 26 0.63 3.94 -5.66
CA TYR A 26 -0.02 5.23 -5.50
C TYR A 26 0.02 6.00 -6.81
N GLN A 27 -1.07 6.66 -7.15
CA GLN A 27 -1.14 7.61 -8.25
C GLN A 27 -1.12 9.04 -7.70
N ARG A 28 -0.32 9.91 -8.30
CA ARG A 28 -0.29 11.34 -7.94
C ARG A 28 -1.67 11.95 -8.15
N ILE A 29 -2.18 12.64 -7.13
CA ILE A 29 -3.34 13.48 -7.20
C ILE A 29 -2.94 14.91 -6.85
N PHE A 30 -3.36 15.85 -7.70
CA PHE A 30 -3.19 17.28 -7.44
C PHE A 30 -4.41 17.76 -6.67
N GLN A 31 -4.20 18.27 -5.46
CA GLN A 31 -5.25 18.94 -4.71
C GLN A 31 -5.17 20.45 -4.96
N CYS A 32 -6.27 21.04 -5.44
CA CYS A 32 -6.39 22.49 -5.51
C CYS A 32 -6.64 23.06 -4.11
N GLY A 33 -6.07 24.22 -3.79
CA GLY A 33 -6.36 24.94 -2.53
C GLY A 33 -5.25 24.96 -1.47
N GLY A 34 -4.00 24.65 -1.84
CA GLY A 34 -2.83 24.80 -0.95
C GLY A 34 -2.40 23.54 -0.19
N ASN A 35 -3.09 22.42 -0.38
CA ASN A 35 -2.65 21.14 0.14
C ASN A 35 -1.45 20.60 -0.66
N PRO A 36 -0.49 19.92 0.01
CA PRO A 36 0.63 19.29 -0.67
C PRO A 36 0.15 18.24 -1.68
N ASN A 37 0.97 17.95 -2.69
CA ASN A 37 0.69 16.86 -3.62
C ASN A 37 0.57 15.55 -2.83
N GLN A 38 -0.46 14.75 -3.13
CA GLN A 38 -0.69 13.48 -2.46
C GLN A 38 -0.64 12.33 -3.47
N GLY A 39 -0.29 11.14 -2.99
CA GLY A 39 -0.50 9.89 -3.70
C GLY A 39 -1.75 9.20 -3.19
N LYS A 40 -2.68 8.85 -4.08
CA LYS A 40 -3.84 8.00 -3.73
C LYS A 40 -3.54 6.54 -4.03
N LEU A 41 -3.83 5.65 -3.09
CA LEU A 41 -3.73 4.22 -3.31
C LEU A 41 -4.65 3.80 -4.46
N VAL A 42 -4.09 3.15 -5.47
CA VAL A 42 -4.85 2.63 -6.63
C VAL A 42 -4.74 1.12 -6.75
N ASN A 43 -3.67 0.53 -6.24
CA ASN A 43 -3.49 -0.92 -6.24
C ASN A 43 -2.58 -1.36 -5.09
N PHE A 44 -2.69 -2.61 -4.68
CA PHE A 44 -1.70 -3.25 -3.82
C PHE A 44 -1.55 -4.72 -4.20
N LYS A 45 -0.36 -5.28 -3.99
CA LYS A 45 -0.06 -6.67 -4.29
C LYS A 45 0.87 -7.24 -3.24
N CYS A 46 0.51 -8.38 -2.66
CA CYS A 46 1.44 -9.16 -1.83
C CYS A 46 2.57 -9.71 -2.69
N SER A 47 3.82 -9.60 -2.24
CA SER A 47 4.97 -10.19 -2.91
C SER A 47 4.85 -11.71 -2.98
N ASN A 48 4.39 -12.31 -1.89
CA ASN A 48 4.10 -13.74 -1.80
C ASN A 48 2.70 -13.97 -1.21
N SER A 49 1.74 -14.35 -2.06
CA SER A 49 0.35 -14.59 -1.62
C SER A 49 0.22 -15.80 -0.68
N ASN A 50 1.18 -16.73 -0.72
CA ASN A 50 1.18 -17.90 0.17
C ASN A 50 1.58 -17.53 1.60
N ASN A 51 2.49 -16.56 1.76
CA ASN A 51 2.90 -16.08 3.08
C ASN A 51 1.94 -14.99 3.59
N CYS A 52 1.21 -14.33 2.69
CA CYS A 52 0.32 -13.23 3.03
C CYS A 52 -1.10 -13.40 2.48
N PRO A 53 -1.80 -14.49 2.84
CA PRO A 53 -3.19 -14.67 2.46
C PRO A 53 -4.01 -13.51 3.04
N THR A 54 -4.67 -12.76 2.16
CA THR A 54 -5.30 -11.47 2.44
C THR A 54 -6.38 -11.54 3.53
N GLU A 55 -6.97 -12.72 3.74
CA GLU A 55 -7.97 -12.97 4.77
C GLU A 55 -7.34 -13.20 6.16
N GLN A 56 -6.21 -13.90 6.24
CA GLN A 56 -5.50 -14.17 7.50
C GLN A 56 -4.62 -12.99 7.90
N CYS A 57 -4.15 -12.24 6.89
CA CYS A 57 -3.42 -11.01 7.06
C CYS A 57 -4.15 -9.85 6.37
N PRO A 58 -5.04 -9.12 7.08
CA PRO A 58 -5.82 -8.04 6.47
C PRO A 58 -4.94 -6.79 6.26
N ILE A 59 -3.89 -6.91 5.44
CA ILE A 59 -2.95 -5.84 5.11
C ILE A 59 -3.68 -4.63 4.55
N TYR A 60 -4.76 -4.84 3.80
CA TYR A 60 -5.61 -3.78 3.24
C TYR A 60 -6.15 -2.81 4.30
N LYS A 61 -6.37 -3.26 5.55
CA LYS A 61 -6.81 -2.38 6.64
C LYS A 61 -5.71 -1.44 7.15
N THR A 62 -4.45 -1.76 6.86
CA THR A 62 -3.29 -1.00 7.34
C THR A 62 -2.57 -0.22 6.24
N ILE A 63 -2.95 -0.40 4.97
CA ILE A 63 -2.36 0.36 3.88
C ILE A 63 -2.87 1.81 3.94
N PRO A 64 -1.97 2.81 4.04
CA PRO A 64 -2.36 4.20 3.94
C PRO A 64 -3.12 4.45 2.64
N GLN A 65 -4.29 5.08 2.71
CA GLN A 65 -5.06 5.41 1.50
C GLN A 65 -4.47 6.61 0.76
N LEU A 66 -3.74 7.47 1.50
CA LEU A 66 -3.08 8.67 1.03
C LEU A 66 -1.65 8.70 1.58
N ILE A 67 -0.72 9.17 0.75
CA ILE A 67 0.66 9.47 1.13
C ILE A 67 1.03 10.87 0.67
N ASP A 68 2.07 11.45 1.27
CA ASP A 68 2.73 12.61 0.69
C ASP A 68 3.47 12.19 -0.59
N TRP A 69 3.33 12.99 -1.64
CA TRP A 69 3.88 12.69 -2.96
C TRP A 69 5.32 13.15 -3.13
#